data_AF-A0A259NFP6-F1
#
_entry.id   AF-A0A259NFP6-F1
#
_cell.length_a   1.000
_cell.length_b   1.000
_cell.length_c   1.000
_cell.angle_alpha   90.00
_cell.angle_beta   90.00
_cell.angle_gamma   90.00
#
_symmetry.space_group_name_H-M   'P 1'
#
loop_
_entity.id
_entity.type
_entity.pdbx_description
1 polymer ?
#
loop_
_entity_poly.entity_id
_entity_poly.type
_entity_poly.pdbx_seq_one_letter_code
_entity_poly.pdbx_strand_id
1 'polypeptide(L)'
;MLNWLPHPIKGSLSFLLYVVNTLFWFVPIMLLAILKLLPIQRWQAWMTYLLDAMAVAWISVNNLTTRIFTSIKWQVEGLEKLSRKDWYLIIANHQSWADILILQNIFNRKIPFIKF
;
A
#
# COMPACT_ATOMS: atom_id res chain seq x y z
N MET A 1 9.74 -16.18 -4.42
CA MET A 1 9.53 -17.63 -4.12
C MET A 1 9.19 -18.43 -5.38
N LEU A 2 8.40 -17.90 -6.32
CA LEU A 2 8.08 -18.56 -7.61
C LEU A 2 9.13 -18.29 -8.70
N ASN A 3 10.42 -18.50 -8.39
CA ASN A 3 11.51 -18.17 -9.33
C ASN A 3 11.63 -19.14 -10.52
N TRP A 4 10.90 -20.25 -10.48
CA TRP A 4 10.88 -21.31 -11.50
C TRP A 4 9.82 -21.08 -12.59
N LEU A 5 8.93 -20.09 -12.45
CA LEU A 5 7.96 -19.73 -13.48
C LEU A 5 8.60 -18.90 -14.61
N PRO A 6 8.21 -19.11 -15.88
CA PRO A 6 8.60 -18.22 -16.98
C PRO A 6 8.23 -16.76 -16.73
N HIS A 7 9.11 -15.83 -17.12
CA HIS A 7 8.97 -14.40 -16.85
C HIS A 7 7.60 -13.81 -17.25
N PRO A 8 7.03 -14.10 -18.44
CA PRO A 8 5.73 -13.53 -18.82
C PRO A 8 4.59 -14.02 -17.93
N ILE A 9 4.55 -15.31 -17.61
CA ILE A 9 3.48 -15.91 -16.77
C ILE A 9 3.54 -15.32 -15.37
N LYS A 10 4.76 -15.20 -14.83
CA LYS A 10 5.03 -14.62 -13.53
C LYS A 10 4.56 -13.16 -13.45
N GLY A 11 4.88 -12.36 -14.47
CA GLY A 11 4.44 -10.97 -14.58
C GLY A 11 2.92 -10.84 -14.65
N SER A 12 2.29 -11.62 -15.54
CA SER A 12 0.82 -11.63 -15.72
C SER A 12 0.09 -12.03 -14.45
N LEU A 13 0.55 -13.07 -13.75
CA LEU A 13 -0.09 -13.51 -12.51
C LEU A 13 0.09 -12.49 -11.38
N SER A 14 1.29 -11.91 -11.24
CA SER A 14 1.51 -10.83 -10.29
C SER A 14 0.63 -9.62 -10.57
N PHE A 15 0.51 -9.22 -11.84
CA PHE A 15 -0.34 -8.11 -12.26
C PHE A 15 -1.81 -8.39 -11.99
N LEU A 16 -2.31 -9.58 -12.32
CA LEU A 16 -3.67 -10.00 -12.04
C LEU A 16 -3.99 -9.91 -10.54
N LEU A 17 -3.08 -10.36 -9.68
CA LEU A 17 -3.24 -10.25 -8.22
C LEU A 17 -3.30 -8.80 -7.74
N TYR A 18 -2.49 -7.89 -8.32
CA TYR A 18 -2.60 -6.46 -8.03
C TYR A 18 -3.95 -5.88 -8.43
N VAL A 19 -4.45 -6.24 -9.62
CA VAL A 19 -5.76 -5.79 -10.11
C VAL A 19 -6.88 -6.30 -9.23
N VAL A 20 -6.92 -7.61 -8.95
CA VAL A 20 -7.96 -8.21 -8.09
C VAL A 20 -7.94 -7.62 -6.69
N ASN A 21 -6.75 -7.46 -6.09
CA ASN A 21 -6.62 -6.85 -4.77
C ASN A 21 -7.11 -5.39 -4.78
N THR A 22 -6.79 -4.63 -5.82
CA THR A 22 -7.22 -3.22 -5.94
C THR A 22 -8.73 -3.11 -6.14
N LEU A 23 -9.32 -3.92 -7.02
CA LEU A 23 -10.77 -3.94 -7.22
C LEU A 23 -11.52 -4.38 -5.96
N PHE A 24 -10.98 -5.37 -5.24
CA PHE A 24 -11.56 -5.84 -3.98
C PHE A 24 -11.60 -4.72 -2.94
N TRP A 25 -10.50 -4.00 -2.72
CA TRP A 25 -10.43 -2.94 -1.71
C TRP A 25 -11.14 -1.65 -2.14
N PHE A 26 -11.24 -1.39 -3.44
CA PHE A 26 -11.97 -0.23 -3.97
C PHE A 26 -13.42 -0.19 -3.50
N VAL A 27 -14.15 -1.32 -3.59
CA VAL A 27 -15.58 -1.39 -3.23
C VAL A 27 -15.86 -0.94 -1.78
N PRO A 28 -15.27 -1.57 -0.73
CA PRO A 28 -15.56 -1.18 0.63
C PRO A 28 -14.98 0.21 0.98
N ILE A 29 -13.86 0.63 0.37
CA ILE A 29 -13.31 1.98 0.56
C ILE A 29 -14.31 3.03 0.05
N MET A 30 -14.86 2.83 -1.16
CA MET A 30 -15.83 3.76 -1.72
C MET A 30 -17.11 3.85 -0.89
N LEU A 31 -17.62 2.71 -0.39
CA LEU A 31 -18.78 2.69 0.50
C LEU A 31 -18.51 3.49 1.78
N LEU A 32 -17.36 3.27 2.44
CA LEU A 32 -17.00 4.02 3.65
C LEU A 32 -16.70 5.49 3.38
N ALA A 33 -16.16 5.84 2.21
CA ALA A 33 -15.91 7.21 1.82
C ALA A 33 -17.22 8.01 1.67
N ILE A 34 -18.26 7.39 1.09
CA ILE A 34 -19.60 7.99 1.02
C ILE A 34 -20.17 8.15 2.42
N LEU A 35 -20.08 7.12 3.26
CA LEU A 35 -20.56 7.17 4.65
C LEU A 35 -19.86 8.25 5.47
N LYS A 36 -18.57 8.52 5.21
CA LYS A 36 -17.78 9.57 5.87
C LYS A 36 -18.32 10.99 5.62
N LEU A 37 -19.12 11.23 4.58
CA LEU A 37 -19.61 12.58 4.23
C LEU A 37 -20.52 13.21 5.30
N LEU A 38 -21.03 12.43 6.24
CA LEU A 38 -21.79 12.96 7.38
C LEU A 38 -20.93 13.95 8.19
N PRO A 39 -21.41 15.19 8.45
CA PRO A 39 -20.63 16.26 9.08
C PRO A 39 -20.52 16.11 10.60
N ILE A 40 -20.25 14.90 11.09
CA ILE A 40 -20.11 14.58 12.50
C ILE A 40 -18.64 14.29 12.78
N GLN A 41 -17.97 15.16 13.54
CA GLN A 41 -16.51 15.11 13.72
C GLN A 41 -16.00 13.76 14.22
N ARG A 42 -16.66 13.17 15.24
CA ARG A 42 -16.28 11.85 15.76
C ARG A 42 -16.44 10.76 14.71
N TRP A 43 -17.54 10.80 13.95
CA TRP A 43 -17.79 9.85 12.86
C TRP A 43 -16.72 9.94 11.78
N GLN A 44 -16.39 11.15 11.34
CA GLN A 44 -15.34 11.37 10.34
C GLN A 44 -13.97 10.86 10.81
N ALA A 45 -13.63 11.02 12.10
CA ALA A 45 -12.40 10.49 12.67
C ALA A 45 -12.39 8.94 12.63
N TRP A 46 -13.48 8.29 13.06
CA TRP A 46 -13.62 6.83 13.00
C TRP A 46 -13.55 6.30 11.56
N MET A 47 -14.27 6.94 10.63
CA MET A 47 -14.22 6.54 9.22
C MET A 47 -12.83 6.73 8.62
N THR A 48 -12.12 7.80 8.98
CA THR A 48 -10.73 8.02 8.53
C THR A 48 -9.81 6.91 9.03
N TYR A 49 -9.94 6.53 10.31
CA TYR A 49 -9.16 5.42 10.85
C TYR A 49 -9.41 4.09 10.11
N LEU A 50 -10.67 3.78 9.80
CA LEU A 50 -11.02 2.57 9.03
C LEU A 50 -10.48 2.62 7.60
N LEU A 51 -10.67 3.74 6.91
CA LEU A 51 -10.16 3.94 5.54
C LEU A 51 -8.64 3.79 5.49
N ASP A 52 -7.91 4.41 6.42
CA ASP A 52 -6.45 4.29 6.51
C ASP A 52 -6.03 2.84 6.83
N ALA A 53 -6.75 2.14 7.71
CA ALA A 53 -6.47 0.73 8.03
C ALA A 53 -6.68 -0.19 6.81
N MET A 54 -7.70 0.07 6.00
CA MET A 54 -7.96 -0.66 4.76
C MET A 54 -6.91 -0.40 3.69
N ALA A 55 -6.47 0.86 3.56
CA ALA A 55 -5.37 1.20 2.65
C ALA A 55 -4.06 0.51 3.07
N VAL A 56 -3.76 0.48 4.37
CA VAL A 56 -2.62 -0.27 4.93
C VAL A 56 -2.75 -1.79 4.67
N ALA A 57 -3.96 -2.34 4.75
CA ALA A 57 -4.22 -3.75 4.44
C ALA A 57 -4.01 -4.05 2.95
N TRP A 58 -4.51 -3.19 2.05
CA TRP A 58 -4.27 -3.28 0.61
C TRP A 58 -2.77 -3.25 0.28
N ILE A 59 -1.99 -2.32 0.87
CA ILE A 59 -0.52 -2.30 0.75
C ILE A 59 0.10 -3.61 1.25
N SER A 60 -0.37 -4.13 2.39
CA SER A 60 0.18 -5.35 2.98
C SER A 60 -0.01 -6.57 2.06
N VAL A 61 -1.15 -6.67 1.38
CA VAL A 61 -1.40 -7.71 0.36
C VAL A 61 -0.53 -7.49 -0.87
N ASN A 62 -0.38 -6.26 -1.35
CA ASN A 62 0.53 -5.92 -2.44
C ASN A 62 1.98 -6.32 -2.14
N ASN A 63 2.44 -6.07 -0.91
CA ASN A 63 3.77 -6.45 -0.44
C ASN A 63 3.94 -7.97 -0.40
N LEU A 64 2.90 -8.71 -0.03
CA LEU A 64 2.90 -10.17 -0.08
C LEU A 64 3.05 -10.66 -1.53
N THR A 65 2.29 -10.10 -2.46
CA THR A 65 2.44 -10.37 -3.90
C THR A 65 3.88 -10.11 -4.35
N THR A 66 4.46 -8.94 -4.02
CA THR A 66 5.86 -8.63 -4.35
C THR A 66 6.83 -9.66 -3.78
N ARG A 67 6.63 -10.16 -2.56
CA ARG A 67 7.53 -11.17 -1.95
C ARG A 67 7.40 -12.55 -2.59
N ILE A 68 6.19 -12.93 -2.99
CA ILE A 68 5.92 -14.23 -3.63
C ILE A 68 6.54 -14.27 -5.02
N PHE A 69 6.28 -13.23 -5.82
CA PHE A 69 6.70 -13.16 -7.21
C PHE A 69 8.14 -12.66 -7.31
N THR A 70 8.52 -11.61 -6.60
CA THR A 70 9.83 -10.98 -6.77
C THR A 70 10.80 -11.36 -5.65
N SER A 71 12.08 -11.54 -5.97
CA SER A 71 13.13 -11.87 -5.00
C SER A 71 13.99 -10.63 -4.72
N ILE A 72 13.37 -9.56 -4.22
CA ILE A 72 14.04 -8.28 -3.99
C ILE A 72 14.78 -8.31 -2.64
N LYS A 73 16.07 -7.96 -2.66
CA LYS A 73 16.84 -7.66 -1.46
C LYS A 73 16.85 -6.14 -1.26
N TRP A 74 16.09 -5.67 -0.28
CA TRP A 74 16.02 -4.25 0.06
C TRP A 74 17.28 -3.84 0.84
N GLN A 75 17.96 -2.79 0.38
CA GLN A 75 18.96 -2.06 1.14
C GLN A 75 18.35 -0.71 1.48
N VAL A 76 17.97 -0.51 2.74
CA VAL A 76 17.32 0.72 3.20
C VAL A 76 17.92 1.11 4.54
N GLU A 77 18.25 2.38 4.69
CA GLU A 77 18.86 2.96 5.88
C GLU A 77 17.96 4.08 6.43
N GLY A 78 18.09 4.39 7.73
CA GLY A 78 17.44 5.57 8.33
C GLY A 78 15.96 5.40 8.69
N LEU A 79 15.48 4.16 8.87
CA LEU A 79 14.07 3.90 9.22
C LEU A 79 13.81 3.86 10.73
N GLU A 80 14.86 3.95 11.56
CA GLU A 80 14.83 3.64 12.99
C GLU A 80 14.08 4.71 13.81
N LYS A 81 14.09 5.95 13.33
CA LYS A 81 13.46 7.10 14.01
C LYS A 81 12.05 7.41 13.50
N LEU A 82 11.54 6.63 12.55
CA LEU A 82 10.21 6.84 11.98
C LEU A 82 9.12 6.37 12.95
N SER A 83 8.03 7.12 12.99
CA SER A 83 6.90 6.86 13.86
C SER A 83 5.58 7.12 13.13
N ARG A 84 4.55 6.34 13.46
CA ARG A 84 3.21 6.52 12.89
C ARG A 84 2.44 7.70 13.47
N LYS A 85 3.02 8.43 14.44
CA LYS A 85 2.37 9.57 15.10
C LYS A 85 2.79 10.92 14.51
N ASP A 86 3.78 10.94 13.63
CA ASP A 86 4.32 12.18 13.05
C ASP A 86 3.93 12.32 11.58
N TRP A 87 4.14 13.52 11.05
CA TRP A 87 3.88 13.86 9.64
C TRP A 87 5.20 13.92 8.87
N TYR A 88 5.22 13.33 7.68
CA TYR A 88 6.41 13.21 6.85
C TYR A 88 6.13 13.73 5.44
N LEU A 89 7.07 14.50 4.90
CA LEU A 89 7.14 14.78 3.47
C LEU A 89 8.12 13.79 2.84
N ILE A 90 7.61 12.93 1.95
CA ILE A 90 8.44 11.95 1.24
C ILE A 90 8.86 12.57 -0.10
N ILE A 91 10.16 12.68 -0.31
CA ILE A 91 10.73 13.15 -1.57
C ILE A 91 11.52 11.99 -2.17
N ALA A 92 11.18 11.63 -3.41
CA ALA A 92 11.85 10.58 -4.17
C ALA A 92 12.03 11.05 -5.63
N ASN A 93 13.08 10.58 -6.29
CA ASN A 93 13.18 10.67 -7.75
C ASN A 93 12.13 9.74 -8.40
N HIS A 94 11.74 10.03 -9.64
CA HIS A 94 10.81 9.20 -10.39
C HIS A 94 11.55 8.37 -11.46
N GLN A 95 11.54 7.05 -11.33
CA GLN A 95 12.15 6.12 -12.28
C GLN A 95 11.13 5.23 -12.98
N SER A 96 10.06 4.86 -12.29
CA SER A 96 9.09 3.93 -12.86
C SER A 96 7.74 3.97 -12.14
N TRP A 97 6.74 3.34 -12.74
CA TRP A 97 5.46 3.10 -12.08
C TRP A 97 5.60 2.25 -10.79
N ALA A 98 6.67 1.44 -10.67
CA ALA A 98 6.90 0.61 -9.50
C ALA A 98 7.24 1.43 -8.25
N ASP A 99 7.68 2.69 -8.40
CA ASP A 99 8.14 3.54 -7.29
C ASP A 99 7.09 3.65 -6.18
N ILE A 100 5.81 3.78 -6.53
CA ILE A 100 4.69 3.82 -5.56
C ILE A 100 4.63 2.53 -4.75
N LEU A 101 4.73 1.37 -5.40
CA LEU A 101 4.71 0.08 -4.72
C LEU A 101 5.93 -0.10 -3.81
N ILE A 102 7.09 0.40 -4.23
CA ILE A 102 8.33 0.35 -3.45
C ILE A 102 8.22 1.22 -2.20
N LEU A 103 7.81 2.48 -2.36
CA LEU A 103 7.62 3.40 -1.23
C LEU A 103 6.59 2.85 -0.26
N GLN A 104 5.45 2.40 -0.77
CA GLN A 104 4.44 1.74 0.05
C GLN A 104 5.00 0.50 0.74
N ASN A 105 5.85 -0.31 0.09
CA ASN A 105 6.46 -1.49 0.72
C ASN A 105 7.37 -1.14 1.90
N ILE A 106 8.31 -0.22 1.68
CA ILE A 106 9.35 0.17 2.63
C ILE A 106 8.74 0.85 3.85
N PHE A 107 7.79 1.76 3.63
CA PHE A 107 7.20 2.61 4.65
C PHE A 107 5.92 2.06 5.28
N ASN A 108 5.34 0.99 4.71
CA ASN A 108 4.14 0.36 5.28
C ASN A 108 4.34 0.12 6.77
N ARG A 109 3.38 0.57 7.58
CA ARG A 109 3.40 0.34 9.02
C ARG A 109 4.59 0.96 9.77
N LYS A 110 5.39 1.83 9.14
CA LYS A 110 6.49 2.59 9.79
C LYS A 110 6.14 4.08 9.98
N ILE A 111 5.45 4.65 9.00
CA ILE A 111 4.89 6.01 9.02
C ILE A 111 3.36 5.95 8.82
N PRO A 112 2.62 7.07 8.95
CA PRO A 112 1.22 7.12 8.54
C PRO A 112 1.04 6.71 7.07
N PHE A 113 -0.20 6.37 6.70
CA PHE A 113 -0.53 6.03 5.33
C PHE A 113 -0.10 7.17 4.37
N ILE A 114 0.65 6.81 3.33
CA ILE A 114 1.19 7.75 2.35
C ILE A 114 0.02 8.26 1.51
N LYS A 115 -0.15 9.59 1.48
CA LYS A 115 -1.10 10.29 0.63
C LYS A 115 -0.30 10.94 -0.48
N PHE A 116 -0.63 10.62 -1.72
CA PHE A 116 -0.05 11.23 -2.92
C PHE A 116 -0.86 12.46 -3.34
#